data_AF-A0AAE0J7M5-F1
#
_entry.id   AF-A0AAE0J7M5-F1
#
_cell.length_a   1.000
_cell.length_b   1.000
_cell.length_c   1.000
_cell.angle_alpha   90.00
_cell.angle_beta   90.00
_cell.angle_gamma   90.00
#
_symmetry.space_group_name_H-M   'P 1'
#
loop_
_entity.id
_entity.type
_entity.pdbx_description
1 polymer ?
#
loop_
_entity_poly.entity_id
_entity_poly.type
_entity_poly.pdbx_seq_one_letter_code
_entity_poly.pdbx_strand_id
1 'polypeptide(L)'
;MATTFPRFLELPWEIQARIWELSVEPRTVKVRRVTVTRARCSYHEGRGTTYEVVTSTPVPAALQTCYQARYKHRLYQPVFSELDIVRSCEERRYVWLNLDIDTVDAGLSNGLTLFDFKSVARSIRRLKFETAEIMVGDKAALHEYFVNLQELHITSSNEKLLELATMRKYLSGFLPRSLKKLFVHHTVGGFTRQWDESVGDDDPQHIRWVRDNITRTRLKDLRVKAFILSRW
;
A
#
# COMPACT_ATOMS: atom_id res chain seq x y z
N MET A 1 -4.95 42.50 -14.31
CA MET A 1 -4.61 42.68 -12.88
C MET A 1 -4.64 41.31 -12.22
N ALA A 2 -3.49 40.80 -11.77
CA ALA A 2 -3.43 39.52 -11.08
C ALA A 2 -3.92 39.71 -9.64
N THR A 3 -5.09 39.18 -9.31
CA THR A 3 -5.56 39.03 -7.94
C THR A 3 -4.78 37.86 -7.31
N THR A 4 -3.50 38.10 -7.02
CA THR A 4 -2.67 37.17 -6.24
C THR A 4 -3.32 36.97 -4.88
N PHE A 5 -3.20 35.79 -4.27
CA PHE A 5 -3.79 35.30 -3.02
C PHE A 5 -2.99 35.76 -1.76
N PRO A 6 -2.96 37.04 -1.31
CA PRO A 6 -1.96 37.49 -0.34
C PRO A 6 -2.49 37.30 1.10
N ARG A 7 -3.82 37.31 1.27
CA ARG A 7 -4.53 37.28 2.55
C ARG A 7 -4.36 35.98 3.31
N PHE A 8 -4.15 34.87 2.60
CA PHE A 8 -3.97 33.58 3.25
C PHE A 8 -2.65 33.53 4.03
N LEU A 9 -1.58 34.11 3.47
CA LEU A 9 -0.25 34.11 4.09
C LEU A 9 -0.14 35.08 5.28
N GLU A 10 -1.11 35.99 5.43
CA GLU A 10 -1.20 36.96 6.53
C GLU A 10 -1.93 36.39 7.76
N LEU A 11 -2.61 35.24 7.63
CA LEU A 11 -3.28 34.60 8.76
C LEU A 11 -2.25 34.10 9.79
N PRO A 12 -2.60 33.99 11.09
CA PRO A 12 -1.76 33.30 12.06
C PRO A 12 -1.42 31.87 11.62
N TRP A 13 -0.23 31.39 11.98
CA TRP A 13 0.29 30.10 11.56
C TRP A 13 -0.68 28.94 11.87
N GLU A 14 -1.33 28.99 13.02
CA GLU A 14 -2.27 27.98 13.48
C GLU A 14 -3.48 27.88 12.55
N ILE A 15 -3.98 29.03 12.08
CA ILE A 15 -5.11 29.09 11.14
C ILE A 15 -4.68 28.60 9.76
N GLN A 16 -3.50 28.99 9.29
CA GLN A 16 -2.96 28.49 8.03
C GLN A 16 -2.81 26.96 8.06
N ALA A 17 -2.20 26.43 9.13
CA ALA A 17 -2.04 25.00 9.33
C ALA A 17 -3.39 24.29 9.33
N ARG A 18 -4.38 24.84 10.03
CA ARG A 18 -5.72 24.24 10.08
C ARG A 18 -6.40 24.22 8.72
N ILE A 19 -6.30 25.29 7.94
CA ILE A 19 -6.87 25.33 6.59
C ILE A 19 -6.20 24.31 5.69
N TRP A 20 -4.88 24.18 5.76
CA TRP A 20 -4.14 23.18 4.99
C TRP A 20 -4.50 21.75 5.37
N GLU A 21 -4.62 21.45 6.67
CA GLU A 21 -5.12 20.16 7.16
C GLU A 21 -6.51 19.81 6.64
N LEU A 22 -7.39 20.81 6.48
CA LEU A 22 -8.74 20.61 5.95
C LEU A 22 -8.78 20.55 4.42
N SER A 23 -7.72 20.99 3.73
CA SER A 23 -7.62 20.97 2.27
C SER A 23 -7.14 19.64 1.69
N VAL A 24 -6.62 18.74 2.53
CA VAL A 24 -6.15 17.44 2.07
C VAL A 24 -7.31 16.45 1.96
N GLU A 25 -7.45 15.87 0.78
CA GLU A 25 -8.49 14.90 0.49
C GLU A 25 -7.88 13.50 0.34
N PRO A 26 -8.49 12.46 0.94
CA PRO A 26 -8.08 11.08 0.72
C PRO A 26 -8.13 10.72 -0.76
N ARG A 27 -7.06 10.11 -1.27
CA ARG A 27 -6.98 9.66 -2.66
C ARG A 27 -6.31 8.30 -2.78
N THR A 28 -6.59 7.63 -3.89
CA THR A 28 -5.90 6.38 -4.24
C THR A 28 -4.69 6.69 -5.12
N VAL A 29 -3.50 6.35 -4.64
CA VAL A 29 -2.25 6.58 -5.34
C VAL A 29 -1.73 5.27 -5.91
N LYS A 30 -1.68 5.20 -7.25
CA LYS A 30 -1.17 4.04 -7.97
C LYS A 30 0.35 4.05 -7.89
N VAL A 31 0.93 3.10 -7.18
CA VAL A 31 2.37 2.93 -7.07
C VAL A 31 2.76 1.70 -7.87
N ARG A 32 3.55 1.92 -8.91
CA ARG A 32 4.03 0.86 -9.79
C ARG A 32 5.55 0.84 -9.76
N ARG A 33 6.09 -0.34 -9.99
CA ARG A 33 7.51 -0.57 -10.20
C ARG A 33 7.69 -1.11 -11.60
N VAL A 34 8.51 -0.44 -12.39
CA VAL A 34 8.72 -0.77 -13.81
C VAL A 34 10.15 -1.22 -13.99
N THR A 35 10.33 -2.39 -14.60
CA THR A 35 11.64 -2.85 -15.03
C THR A 35 12.13 -1.95 -16.15
N VAL A 36 13.30 -1.36 -15.97
CA VAL A 36 13.91 -0.52 -17.01
C VAL A 36 15.16 -1.21 -17.50
N THR A 37 15.19 -1.54 -18.78
CA THR A 37 16.39 -2.02 -19.45
C THR A 37 17.21 -0.81 -19.87
N ARG A 38 18.17 -0.40 -19.03
CA ARG A 38 19.08 0.68 -19.42
C ARG A 38 20.31 0.12 -20.13
N ALA A 39 20.84 0.92 -21.06
CA ALA A 39 22.15 0.68 -21.65
C ALA A 39 23.19 0.48 -20.52
N ARG A 40 24.18 -0.38 -20.76
CA ARG A 40 25.24 -0.64 -19.78
C ARG A 40 25.91 0.68 -19.42
N CYS A 41 25.89 1.06 -18.14
CA CYS A 41 26.79 2.09 -17.65
C CYS A 41 28.20 1.47 -17.77
N SER A 42 29.13 2.16 -18.42
CA SER A 42 30.48 1.65 -18.71
C SER A 42 31.29 1.25 -17.47
N TYR A 43 30.84 1.65 -16.27
CA TYR A 43 31.56 1.48 -15.01
C TYR A 43 31.12 0.29 -14.13
N HIS A 44 30.10 -0.50 -14.50
CA HIS A 44 29.67 -1.64 -13.67
C HIS A 44 29.32 -2.89 -14.49
N GLU A 45 30.06 -3.98 -14.25
CA GLU A 45 29.86 -5.33 -14.82
C GLU A 45 28.65 -6.08 -14.23
N GLY A 46 27.63 -5.38 -13.72
CA GLY A 46 26.43 -5.99 -13.15
C GLY A 46 25.29 -6.12 -14.16
N ARG A 47 24.96 -7.36 -14.56
CA ARG A 47 23.65 -7.71 -15.19
C ARG A 47 22.52 -7.72 -14.16
N GLY A 48 22.36 -6.64 -13.40
CA GLY A 48 21.24 -6.47 -12.48
C GLY A 48 20.04 -5.84 -13.18
N THR A 49 18.84 -6.39 -12.98
CA THR A 49 17.57 -5.76 -13.38
C THR A 49 17.36 -4.49 -12.55
N THR A 50 17.29 -3.33 -13.19
CA THR A 50 16.95 -2.06 -12.54
C THR A 50 15.44 -1.84 -12.54
N TYR A 51 14.93 -1.28 -11.46
CA TYR A 51 13.51 -1.07 -11.25
C TYR A 51 13.26 0.38 -10.87
N GLU A 52 12.43 1.08 -11.63
CA GLU A 52 12.02 2.45 -11.33
C GLU A 52 10.65 2.48 -10.67
N VAL A 53 10.51 3.33 -9.65
CA VAL A 53 9.20 3.65 -9.07
C VAL A 53 8.51 4.70 -9.93
N VAL A 54 7.27 4.43 -10.31
CA VAL A 54 6.43 5.34 -11.08
C VAL A 54 5.04 5.41 -10.49
N THR A 55 4.41 6.58 -10.64
CA THR A 55 3.01 6.77 -10.32
C THR A 55 2.31 7.41 -11.50
N SER A 56 1.09 6.96 -11.80
CA SER A 56 0.20 7.62 -12.75
C SER A 56 -0.78 8.56 -12.06
N THR A 57 -0.77 8.62 -10.73
CA THR A 57 -1.64 9.52 -9.98
C THR A 57 -1.07 10.93 -10.03
N PRO A 58 -1.87 11.95 -10.43
CA PRO A 58 -1.41 13.34 -10.46
C PRO A 58 -0.88 13.82 -9.11
N VAL A 59 0.04 14.78 -9.13
CA VAL A 59 0.55 15.42 -7.91
C VAL A 59 -0.61 16.17 -7.22
N PRO A 60 -0.78 16.07 -5.88
CA PRO A 60 -1.84 16.78 -5.18
C PRO A 60 -1.77 18.28 -5.43
N ALA A 61 -2.94 18.91 -5.58
CA ALA A 61 -3.04 20.35 -5.81
C ALA A 61 -2.35 21.18 -4.71
N ALA A 62 -2.43 20.72 -3.45
CA ALA A 62 -1.76 21.34 -2.31
C ALA A 62 -0.23 21.44 -2.49
N LEU A 63 0.41 20.45 -3.11
CA LEU A 63 1.86 20.48 -3.38
C LEU A 63 2.24 21.43 -4.52
N GLN A 64 1.28 21.80 -5.36
CA GLN A 64 1.47 22.72 -6.49
C GLN A 64 1.18 24.18 -6.12
N THR A 65 0.60 24.44 -4.94
CA THR A 65 0.12 25.79 -4.60
C THR A 65 1.24 26.73 -4.20
N CYS A 66 2.04 26.37 -3.19
CA CYS A 66 3.15 27.21 -2.72
C CYS A 66 4.20 26.41 -1.93
N TYR A 67 5.33 27.05 -1.65
CA TYR A 67 6.43 26.48 -0.85
C TYR A 67 5.97 26.07 0.57
N GLN A 68 5.10 26.86 1.22
CA GLN A 68 4.65 26.58 2.57
C GLN A 68 3.81 25.30 2.64
N ALA A 69 2.86 25.12 1.73
CA ALA A 69 2.06 23.91 1.63
C ALA A 69 2.94 22.67 1.37
N ARG A 70 3.97 22.81 0.52
CA ARG A 70 4.89 21.71 0.18
C ARG A 70 5.82 21.30 1.32
N TYR A 71 6.38 22.26 2.06
CA TYR A 71 7.49 21.97 2.99
C TYR A 71 7.26 22.37 4.44
N LYS A 72 6.46 23.41 4.71
CA LYS A 72 6.25 23.89 6.10
C LYS A 72 5.18 23.07 6.83
N HIS A 73 4.06 22.79 6.18
CA HIS A 73 2.96 22.05 6.80
C HIS A 73 3.14 20.53 6.78
N ARG A 74 4.10 20.01 5.98
CA ARG A 74 4.45 18.58 5.89
C ARG A 74 3.25 17.65 5.68
N LEU A 75 2.24 18.13 4.95
CA LEU A 75 1.01 17.38 4.66
C LEU A 75 1.27 16.12 3.82
N TYR A 76 2.29 16.16 2.97
CA TYR A 76 2.76 15.02 2.19
C TYR A 76 4.27 14.90 2.36
N GLN A 77 4.77 13.69 2.20
CA GLN A 77 6.19 13.38 2.26
C GLN A 77 6.63 12.56 1.05
N PRO A 78 7.88 12.71 0.58
CA PRO A 78 8.44 11.84 -0.44
C PRO A 78 8.73 10.48 0.21
N VAL A 79 8.15 9.42 -0.33
CA VAL A 79 8.29 8.05 0.19
C VAL A 79 8.57 7.05 -0.92
N PHE A 80 8.92 5.83 -0.50
CA PHE A 80 9.10 4.65 -1.36
C PHE A 80 10.29 4.75 -2.32
N SER A 81 11.28 5.57 -1.99
CA SER A 81 12.55 5.57 -2.73
C SER A 81 13.30 4.24 -2.58
N GLU A 82 12.99 3.47 -1.55
CA GLU A 82 13.52 2.12 -1.30
C GLU A 82 13.01 1.08 -2.29
N LEU A 83 11.90 1.36 -2.99
CA LEU A 83 11.39 0.50 -4.06
C LEU A 83 12.17 0.72 -5.38
N ASP A 84 12.89 1.83 -5.48
CA ASP A 84 13.72 2.17 -6.63
C ASP A 84 15.10 1.52 -6.50
N ILE A 85 15.41 0.61 -7.43
CA ILE A 85 16.71 -0.04 -7.50
C ILE A 85 17.45 0.58 -8.68
N VAL A 86 18.20 1.64 -8.36
CA VAL A 86 19.03 2.37 -9.31
C VAL A 86 20.51 1.98 -9.15
N ARG A 87 21.28 2.10 -10.24
CA ARG A 87 22.75 1.99 -10.18
C ARG A 87 23.31 3.19 -9.41
N SER A 88 24.49 3.05 -8.80
CA SER A 88 25.13 3.97 -7.83
C SER A 88 25.35 5.43 -8.28
N CYS A 89 24.95 5.79 -9.50
CA CYS A 89 25.21 7.10 -10.10
C CYS A 89 23.93 7.92 -10.38
N GLU A 90 22.73 7.46 -9.97
CA GLU A 90 21.51 8.23 -10.19
C GLU A 90 20.66 8.39 -8.93
N GLU A 91 19.82 9.43 -8.95
CA GLU A 91 18.91 9.77 -7.87
C GLU A 91 17.71 8.81 -7.85
N ARG A 92 17.35 8.33 -6.65
CA ARG A 92 16.18 7.48 -6.44
C ARG A 92 14.91 8.30 -6.59
N ARG A 93 13.98 7.79 -7.37
CA ARG A 93 12.62 8.32 -7.50
C ARG A 93 11.81 8.02 -6.24
N TYR A 94 10.83 8.86 -6.00
CA TYR A 94 9.93 8.76 -4.86
C TYR A 94 8.52 9.19 -5.27
N VAL A 95 7.54 8.88 -4.42
CA VAL A 95 6.15 9.29 -4.60
C VAL A 95 5.77 10.18 -3.43
N TRP A 96 5.06 11.28 -3.71
CA TRP A 96 4.51 12.13 -2.66
C TRP A 96 3.21 11.53 -2.10
N LEU A 97 3.23 11.18 -0.82
CA LEU A 97 2.11 10.54 -0.12
C LEU A 97 1.85 11.16 1.25
N ASN A 98 0.57 11.18 1.61
CA ASN A 98 0.14 11.30 2.99
C ASN A 98 -0.28 9.91 3.46
N LEU A 99 0.60 9.19 4.16
CA LEU A 99 0.36 7.81 4.59
C LEU A 99 -0.81 7.67 5.57
N ASP A 100 -1.27 8.78 6.17
CA ASP A 100 -2.38 8.80 7.12
C ASP A 100 -3.75 8.95 6.48
N ILE A 101 -3.84 9.35 5.20
CA ILE A 101 -5.12 9.46 4.47
C ILE A 101 -5.11 8.77 3.10
N ASP A 102 -3.97 8.70 2.42
CA ASP A 102 -3.87 8.13 1.08
C ASP A 102 -3.92 6.60 1.12
N THR A 103 -4.59 6.03 0.11
CA THR A 103 -4.60 4.58 -0.14
C THR A 103 -3.57 4.25 -1.20
N VAL A 104 -2.64 3.35 -0.89
CA VAL A 104 -1.63 2.86 -1.83
C VAL A 104 -2.25 1.75 -2.67
N ASP A 105 -2.39 1.99 -3.97
CA ASP A 105 -2.80 0.97 -4.94
C ASP A 105 -1.55 0.32 -5.54
N ALA A 106 -1.30 -0.93 -5.15
CA ALA A 106 -0.13 -1.71 -5.54
C ALA A 106 -0.21 -2.24 -6.98
N GLY A 107 -1.38 -2.21 -7.63
CA GLY A 107 -1.55 -2.54 -9.04
C GLY A 107 -0.81 -3.80 -9.52
N LEU A 108 -1.13 -4.98 -8.96
CA LEU A 108 -0.41 -6.25 -9.15
C LEU A 108 -0.47 -6.85 -10.57
N SER A 109 -1.00 -6.12 -11.57
CA SER A 109 -1.19 -6.62 -12.94
C SER A 109 0.08 -6.71 -13.79
N ASN A 110 1.24 -6.28 -13.30
CA ASN A 110 2.48 -6.19 -14.07
C ASN A 110 3.64 -7.05 -13.51
N GLY A 111 3.34 -8.18 -12.87
CA GLY A 111 4.35 -9.08 -12.30
C GLY A 111 4.94 -8.63 -10.97
N LEU A 112 4.31 -7.64 -10.33
CA LEU A 112 4.59 -7.23 -8.95
C LEU A 112 3.78 -8.06 -7.99
N THR A 113 4.41 -8.40 -6.86
CA THR A 113 3.78 -9.09 -5.75
C THR A 113 3.79 -8.20 -4.52
N LEU A 114 3.00 -8.54 -3.51
CA LEU A 114 3.06 -7.82 -2.23
C LEU A 114 4.43 -7.93 -1.54
N PHE A 115 5.28 -8.90 -1.92
CA PHE A 115 6.67 -8.98 -1.44
C PHE A 115 7.54 -7.83 -1.93
N ASP A 116 7.26 -7.27 -3.11
CA ASP A 116 8.04 -6.15 -3.63
C ASP A 116 7.91 -4.90 -2.76
N PHE A 117 6.83 -4.81 -1.98
CA PHE A 117 6.60 -3.73 -1.03
C PHE A 117 7.23 -3.97 0.35
N LYS A 118 7.95 -5.08 0.57
CA LYS A 118 8.48 -5.48 1.89
C LYS A 118 9.22 -4.35 2.61
N SER A 119 10.08 -3.61 1.91
CA SER A 119 10.89 -2.53 2.50
C SER A 119 10.04 -1.36 3.03
N VAL A 120 8.84 -1.16 2.48
CA VAL A 120 7.97 -0.02 2.80
C VAL A 120 6.64 -0.42 3.43
N ALA A 121 6.30 -1.71 3.45
CA ALA A 121 5.00 -2.24 3.85
C ALA A 121 4.58 -1.81 5.26
N ARG A 122 5.54 -1.70 6.19
CA ARG A 122 5.28 -1.25 7.58
C ARG A 122 4.77 0.19 7.66
N SER A 123 5.03 1.01 6.64
CA SER A 123 4.57 2.41 6.59
C SER A 123 3.17 2.54 5.97
N ILE A 124 2.70 1.50 5.27
CA ILE A 124 1.42 1.52 4.55
C ILE A 124 0.27 1.22 5.54
N ARG A 125 -0.61 2.20 5.71
CA ARG A 125 -1.82 2.06 6.54
C ARG A 125 -3.06 1.68 5.74
N ARG A 126 -3.10 2.03 4.45
CA ARG A 126 -4.20 1.70 3.56
C ARG A 126 -3.66 1.13 2.26
N LEU A 127 -4.09 -0.08 1.94
CA LEU A 127 -3.63 -0.82 0.77
C LEU A 127 -4.81 -1.19 -0.11
N LYS A 128 -4.62 -1.01 -1.41
CA LYS A 128 -5.49 -1.54 -2.45
C LYS A 128 -4.66 -2.41 -3.38
N PHE A 129 -5.20 -3.55 -3.77
CA PHE A 129 -4.63 -4.31 -4.88
C PHE A 129 -5.70 -5.08 -5.63
N GLU A 130 -5.40 -5.36 -6.89
CA GLU A 130 -6.23 -6.17 -7.77
C GLU A 130 -5.59 -7.54 -7.94
N THR A 131 -6.35 -8.62 -7.78
CA THR A 131 -5.88 -9.98 -8.05
C THR A 131 -6.99 -10.89 -8.57
N ALA A 132 -6.65 -11.75 -9.53
CA ALA A 132 -7.55 -12.83 -9.96
C ALA A 132 -7.68 -13.93 -8.90
N GLU A 133 -6.62 -14.16 -8.12
CA GLU A 133 -6.58 -15.16 -7.06
C GLU A 133 -5.55 -14.76 -5.99
N ILE A 134 -5.92 -14.88 -4.72
CA ILE A 134 -4.99 -14.60 -3.62
C ILE A 134 -4.04 -15.79 -3.46
N MET A 135 -2.79 -15.59 -3.83
CA MET A 135 -1.75 -16.61 -3.71
C MET A 135 -1.31 -16.77 -2.25
N VAL A 136 -0.74 -17.93 -1.92
CA VAL A 136 -0.16 -18.18 -0.58
C VAL A 136 0.89 -17.11 -0.23
N GLY A 137 1.64 -16.65 -1.22
CA GLY A 137 2.60 -15.57 -1.07
C GLY A 137 1.97 -14.24 -0.62
N ASP A 138 0.84 -13.85 -1.19
CA ASP A 138 0.15 -12.61 -0.84
C ASP A 138 -0.33 -12.64 0.62
N LYS A 139 -0.83 -13.79 1.06
CA LYS A 139 -1.24 -14.02 2.46
C LYS A 139 -0.08 -13.86 3.42
N ALA A 140 1.06 -14.49 3.09
CA ALA A 140 2.27 -14.39 3.91
C ALA A 140 2.76 -12.93 3.97
N ALA A 141 2.77 -12.23 2.84
CA ALA A 141 3.18 -10.83 2.78
C ALA A 141 2.28 -9.91 3.61
N LEU A 142 0.95 -10.06 3.51
CA LEU A 142 -0.03 -9.31 4.31
C LEU A 142 0.20 -9.49 5.81
N HIS A 143 0.47 -10.72 6.25
CA HIS A 143 0.70 -11.02 7.65
C HIS A 143 2.06 -10.52 8.16
N GLU A 144 3.13 -10.74 7.39
CA GLU A 144 4.50 -10.54 7.84
C GLU A 144 4.97 -9.08 7.69
N TYR A 145 4.59 -8.41 6.61
CA TYR A 145 5.16 -7.11 6.25
C TYR A 145 4.20 -5.94 6.49
N PHE A 146 2.90 -6.13 6.27
CA PHE A 146 1.87 -5.09 6.38
C PHE A 146 1.28 -5.00 7.81
N VAL A 147 2.13 -5.04 8.82
CA VAL A 147 1.72 -5.14 10.24
C VAL A 147 0.94 -3.92 10.78
N ASN A 148 1.02 -2.78 10.10
CA ASN A 148 0.35 -1.52 10.46
C ASN A 148 -0.84 -1.21 9.55
N LEU A 149 -1.22 -2.14 8.68
CA LEU A 149 -2.33 -1.96 7.75
C LEU A 149 -3.65 -1.86 8.51
N GLN A 150 -4.39 -0.80 8.27
CA GLN A 150 -5.67 -0.49 8.89
C GLN A 150 -6.84 -0.69 7.92
N GLU A 151 -6.60 -0.49 6.63
CA GLU A 151 -7.62 -0.57 5.59
C GLU A 151 -7.11 -1.36 4.39
N LEU A 152 -7.85 -2.39 4.00
CA LEU A 152 -7.47 -3.26 2.89
C LEU A 152 -8.59 -3.32 1.86
N HIS A 153 -8.28 -2.99 0.60
CA HIS A 153 -9.17 -3.12 -0.54
C HIS A 153 -8.63 -4.19 -1.48
N ILE A 154 -9.43 -5.22 -1.73
CA ILE A 154 -9.09 -6.29 -2.67
C ILE A 154 -10.09 -6.22 -3.82
N THR A 155 -9.60 -5.98 -5.03
CA THR A 155 -10.41 -6.09 -6.25
C THR A 155 -10.15 -7.45 -6.89
N SER A 156 -11.20 -8.21 -7.18
CA SER A 156 -11.08 -9.50 -7.87
C SER A 156 -12.11 -9.67 -8.96
N SER A 157 -11.71 -10.32 -10.06
CA SER A 157 -12.60 -10.76 -11.15
C SER A 157 -13.19 -12.15 -10.90
N ASN A 158 -12.77 -12.84 -9.83
CA ASN A 158 -13.22 -14.19 -9.54
C ASN A 158 -14.48 -14.18 -8.67
N GLU A 159 -15.60 -14.61 -9.26
CA GLU A 159 -16.89 -14.68 -8.58
C GLU A 159 -16.88 -15.57 -7.34
N LYS A 160 -16.02 -16.59 -7.26
CA LYS A 160 -15.94 -17.46 -6.08
C LYS A 160 -15.42 -16.74 -4.83
N LEU A 161 -14.75 -15.59 -5.01
CA LEU A 161 -14.24 -14.74 -3.93
C LEU A 161 -15.24 -13.64 -3.53
N LEU A 162 -16.44 -13.60 -4.11
CA LEU A 162 -17.46 -12.57 -3.86
C LEU A 162 -18.04 -12.60 -2.43
N GLU A 163 -18.07 -13.76 -1.79
CA GLU A 163 -18.58 -13.85 -0.43
C GLU A 163 -17.53 -13.38 0.57
N LEU A 164 -17.79 -12.27 1.26
CA LEU A 164 -16.94 -11.77 2.33
C LEU A 164 -16.61 -12.86 3.37
N ALA A 165 -17.58 -13.69 3.74
CA ALA A 165 -17.38 -14.80 4.67
C ALA A 165 -16.34 -15.81 4.15
N THR A 166 -16.39 -16.09 2.85
CA THR A 166 -15.46 -16.95 2.15
C THR A 166 -14.07 -16.31 2.10
N MET A 167 -13.97 -15.03 1.71
CA MET A 167 -12.70 -14.27 1.70
C MET A 167 -12.07 -14.15 3.09
N ARG A 168 -12.87 -13.82 4.11
CA ARG A 168 -12.42 -13.74 5.49
C ARG A 168 -11.90 -15.09 5.95
N LYS A 169 -12.61 -16.19 5.66
CA LYS A 169 -12.13 -17.55 5.93
C LYS A 169 -10.82 -17.87 5.20
N TYR A 170 -10.68 -17.44 3.93
CA TYR A 170 -9.48 -17.66 3.13
C TYR A 170 -8.25 -16.86 3.59
N LEU A 171 -8.47 -15.66 4.13
CA LEU A 171 -7.46 -14.76 4.68
C LEU A 171 -7.29 -14.90 6.19
N SER A 172 -8.11 -15.74 6.82
CA SER A 172 -8.17 -15.89 8.26
C SER A 172 -6.80 -16.35 8.80
N GLY A 173 -6.31 -15.65 9.81
CA GLY A 173 -4.98 -15.87 10.40
C GLY A 173 -3.82 -15.19 9.66
N PHE A 174 -4.07 -14.56 8.51
CA PHE A 174 -3.06 -13.80 7.75
C PHE A 174 -3.32 -12.29 7.73
N LEU A 175 -4.51 -11.85 8.17
CA LEU A 175 -4.81 -10.44 8.29
C LEU A 175 -4.03 -9.83 9.48
N PRO A 176 -3.43 -8.64 9.31
CA PRO A 176 -2.72 -7.97 10.38
C PRO A 176 -3.69 -7.54 11.47
N ARG A 177 -3.25 -7.58 12.73
CA ARG A 177 -4.09 -7.23 13.89
C ARG A 177 -4.57 -5.78 13.87
N SER A 178 -3.84 -4.90 13.21
CA SER A 178 -4.20 -3.49 13.06
C SER A 178 -5.32 -3.24 12.06
N LEU A 179 -5.75 -4.27 11.30
CA LEU A 179 -6.75 -4.11 10.25
C LEU A 179 -8.10 -3.80 10.87
N LYS A 180 -8.66 -2.65 10.50
CA LYS A 180 -9.95 -2.15 10.96
C LYS A 180 -11.03 -2.26 9.90
N LYS A 181 -10.65 -2.28 8.62
CA LYS A 181 -11.58 -2.28 7.49
C LYS A 181 -11.09 -3.22 6.39
N LEU A 182 -11.99 -4.05 5.90
CA LEU A 182 -11.75 -4.91 4.74
C LEU A 182 -12.84 -4.66 3.71
N PHE A 183 -12.42 -4.23 2.51
CA PHE A 183 -13.28 -4.05 1.36
C PHE A 183 -12.94 -5.08 0.30
N VAL A 184 -13.95 -5.84 -0.12
CA VAL A 184 -13.83 -6.74 -1.28
C VAL A 184 -14.68 -6.16 -2.40
N HIS A 185 -14.01 -5.84 -3.49
CA HIS A 185 -14.57 -5.30 -4.72
C HIS A 185 -14.56 -6.37 -5.79
N HIS A 186 -15.66 -6.49 -6.51
CA HIS A 186 -15.75 -7.38 -7.64
C HIS A 186 -15.83 -6.62 -8.95
N THR A 187 -15.08 -7.04 -9.96
CA THR A 187 -15.09 -6.44 -11.30
C THR A 187 -15.61 -7.44 -12.32
N VAL A 188 -16.94 -7.51 -12.47
CA VAL A 188 -17.59 -8.19 -13.62
C VAL A 188 -18.44 -7.18 -14.38
N GLY A 189 -18.21 -7.06 -15.69
CA GLY A 189 -18.99 -6.20 -16.58
C GLY A 189 -18.94 -4.70 -16.26
N GLY A 190 -17.92 -4.22 -15.52
CA GLY A 190 -17.80 -2.82 -15.11
C GLY A 190 -18.60 -2.42 -13.86
N PHE A 191 -19.32 -3.35 -13.22
CA PHE A 191 -20.04 -3.09 -11.98
C PHE A 191 -19.19 -3.48 -10.76
N THR A 192 -18.97 -2.51 -9.86
CA THR A 192 -18.27 -2.73 -8.60
C THR A 192 -19.28 -2.98 -7.48
N ARG A 193 -19.29 -4.18 -6.88
CA ARG A 193 -20.00 -4.42 -5.61
C ARG A 193 -19.03 -4.24 -4.46
N GLN A 194 -19.39 -3.41 -3.49
CA GLN A 194 -18.59 -3.10 -2.31
C GLN A 194 -19.25 -3.70 -1.08
N TRP A 195 -18.44 -4.33 -0.23
CA TRP A 195 -18.84 -4.72 1.11
C TRP A 195 -17.90 -4.03 2.11
N ASP A 196 -18.46 -3.48 3.18
CA ASP A 196 -17.75 -2.82 4.27
C ASP A 196 -18.04 -3.58 5.57
N GLU A 197 -16.99 -3.95 6.31
CA GLU A 197 -17.10 -4.51 7.64
C GLU A 197 -16.03 -3.85 8.51
N SER A 198 -16.46 -3.22 9.60
CA SER A 198 -15.56 -2.76 10.66
C SER A 198 -15.05 -3.98 11.42
N VAL A 199 -13.77 -4.29 11.27
CA VAL A 199 -13.06 -5.27 12.09
C VAL A 199 -12.86 -4.62 13.46
N GLY A 200 -13.79 -4.84 14.38
CA GLY A 200 -13.72 -4.28 15.72
C GLY A 200 -12.51 -4.80 16.50
N ASP A 201 -11.87 -3.92 17.27
CA ASP A 201 -10.76 -4.28 18.18
C ASP A 201 -11.22 -5.25 19.30
N ASP A 202 -12.52 -5.33 19.58
CA ASP A 202 -13.13 -6.05 20.71
C ASP A 202 -14.14 -7.14 20.30
N ASP A 203 -13.93 -7.87 19.21
CA ASP A 203 -14.70 -9.10 19.00
C ASP A 203 -14.04 -10.26 19.78
N PRO A 204 -14.62 -10.72 20.91
CA PRO A 204 -14.08 -11.86 21.66
C PRO A 204 -14.05 -13.15 20.82
N GLN A 205 -14.85 -13.25 19.76
CA GLN A 205 -14.76 -14.36 18.81
C GLN A 205 -13.53 -14.23 17.90
N HIS A 206 -13.16 -13.02 17.47
CA HIS A 206 -11.93 -12.76 16.73
C HIS A 206 -10.68 -13.08 17.58
N ILE A 207 -10.66 -12.64 18.85
CA ILE A 207 -9.54 -12.93 19.77
C ILE A 207 -9.42 -14.43 20.07
N ARG A 208 -10.54 -15.10 20.36
CA ARG A 208 -10.57 -16.54 20.65
C ARG A 208 -10.19 -17.38 19.41
N TRP A 209 -10.71 -17.02 18.24
CA TRP A 209 -10.42 -17.68 16.97
C TRP A 209 -8.94 -17.49 16.54
N VAL A 210 -8.38 -16.29 16.72
CA VAL A 210 -6.95 -16.01 16.49
C VAL A 210 -6.08 -16.84 17.44
N ARG A 211 -6.46 -16.98 18.71
CA ARG A 211 -5.73 -17.79 19.70
C ARG A 211 -5.77 -19.30 19.38
N ASP A 212 -6.93 -19.79 18.95
CA ASP A 212 -7.15 -21.21 18.62
C ASP A 212 -6.54 -21.62 17.27
N ASN A 213 -6.31 -20.67 16.35
CA ASN A 213 -5.68 -20.95 15.05
C ASN A 213 -4.17 -20.64 15.00
N ILE A 214 -3.63 -19.72 15.83
CA ILE A 214 -2.17 -19.53 15.93
C ILE A 214 -1.48 -20.83 16.38
N THR A 215 -2.10 -21.60 17.27
CA THR A 215 -1.60 -22.91 17.74
C THR A 215 -1.65 -23.98 16.63
N ARG A 216 -2.68 -23.97 15.78
CA ARG A 216 -2.80 -24.90 14.63
C ARG A 216 -1.89 -24.53 13.45
N THR A 217 -1.71 -23.24 13.17
CA THR A 217 -0.92 -22.78 12.01
C THR A 217 0.57 -22.87 12.28
N ARG A 218 1.06 -22.61 13.51
CA ARG A 218 2.49 -22.80 13.86
C ARG A 218 2.98 -24.22 13.61
N LEU A 219 2.14 -25.24 13.79
CA LEU A 219 2.45 -26.64 13.50
C LEU A 219 2.53 -26.96 11.99
N LYS A 220 1.78 -26.24 11.15
CA LYS A 220 1.81 -26.40 9.69
C LYS A 220 2.93 -25.57 9.05
N ASP A 221 3.19 -24.38 9.61
CA ASP A 221 4.20 -23.45 9.11
C ASP A 221 5.63 -23.95 9.38
N LEU A 222 5.86 -24.70 10.46
CA LEU A 222 7.11 -25.43 10.70
C LEU A 222 7.36 -26.52 9.64
N ARG A 223 6.30 -27.17 9.13
CA ARG A 223 6.42 -28.17 8.06
C ARG A 223 6.66 -27.54 6.69
N VAL A 224 6.05 -26.38 6.41
CA VAL A 224 6.26 -25.64 5.15
C VAL A 224 7.63 -24.96 5.13
N LYS A 225 8.09 -24.38 6.25
CA LYS A 225 9.48 -23.88 6.38
C LYS A 225 10.51 -25.00 6.20
N ALA A 226 10.26 -26.19 6.74
CA ALA A 226 11.12 -27.35 6.51
C ALA A 226 11.13 -27.80 5.04
N PHE A 227 9.99 -27.73 4.34
CA PHE A 227 9.87 -28.12 2.93
C PHE A 227 10.50 -27.10 1.95
N ILE A 228 10.46 -25.81 2.28
CA ILE A 228 11.09 -24.76 1.47
C ILE A 228 12.61 -24.75 1.69
N LEU A 229 13.08 -25.01 2.92
CA LEU A 229 14.51 -25.11 3.24
C LEU A 229 15.17 -26.42 2.78
N SER A 230 14.40 -27.48 2.51
CA SER A 230 14.93 -28.74 1.97
C SER A 230 15.04 -28.79 0.44
N ARG A 231 14.73 -27.68 -0.24
CA ARG A 231 14.79 -27.54 -1.70
C ARG A 231 15.87 -26.57 -2.18
N TRP A 232 16.77 -26.17 -1.27
CA TRP A 232 18.00 -25.42 -1.51
C TRP A 232 19.19 -26.22 -1.00
#